data_AF-A0A1F6QMS6-F1
#
_entry.id   AF-A0A1F6QMS6-F1
#
_cell.length_a   1.000
_cell.length_b   1.000
_cell.length_c   1.000
_cell.angle_alpha   90.00
_cell.angle_beta   90.00
_cell.angle_gamma   90.00
#
_symmetry.space_group_name_H-M   'P 1'
#
loop_
_entity.id
_entity.type
_entity.pdbx_description
1 polymer ?
#
loop_
_entity_poly.entity_id
_entity_poly.type
_entity_poly.pdbx_seq_one_letter_code
_entity_poly.pdbx_strand_id
1 'polypeptide(L)'
;MFKGIITIVFTGILFLSALGAYSQTSSSNQEPSINQPVSVQEDSQNQLGLIYTVKKLDEARKLIEEDNYIEAEKILLDAKNWLIDATEFHYNLFQIFNKQQKNINLAKIEKAHASDFGNARDQAFYLLAKTYIGENKLKEAVGLLIEIVKSQNGSILSGQAYKTLQEIKFSDKAK
;
A
#
# COMPACT_ATOMS: atom_id res chain seq x y z
N MET A 1 25.68 66.89 0.42
CA MET A 1 26.33 65.98 1.38
C MET A 1 25.32 65.62 2.46
N PHE A 2 25.27 64.33 2.82
CA PHE A 2 24.14 63.65 3.46
C PHE A 2 23.65 64.30 4.77
N LYS A 3 22.32 64.51 4.85
CA LYS A 3 21.59 64.78 6.09
C LYS A 3 21.28 63.46 6.78
N GLY A 4 21.79 63.29 8.00
CA GLY A 4 21.21 62.43 9.01
C GLY A 4 20.80 63.30 10.20
N ILE A 5 19.68 62.96 10.84
CA ILE A 5 19.44 62.97 12.30
C ILE A 5 17.99 62.51 12.53
N ILE A 6 17.90 61.48 13.37
CA ILE A 6 16.71 60.83 13.93
C ILE A 6 16.07 61.77 14.95
N THR A 7 14.74 61.89 14.98
CA THR A 7 13.93 62.15 16.19
C THR A 7 12.46 61.90 15.86
N ILE A 8 11.86 60.84 16.42
CA ILE A 8 10.40 60.75 16.57
C ILE A 8 10.14 60.64 18.07
N VAL A 9 9.49 61.68 18.60
CA VAL A 9 9.08 61.79 20.00
C VAL A 9 7.72 61.15 20.18
N PHE A 10 7.70 60.30 21.21
CA PHE A 10 6.58 59.77 21.98
C PHE A 10 5.30 60.62 22.00
N THR A 11 4.15 59.97 21.80
CA THR A 11 2.86 60.43 22.32
C THR A 11 2.23 59.26 23.07
N GLY A 12 2.02 59.44 24.38
CA GLY A 12 1.42 58.45 25.29
C GLY A 12 -0.09 58.31 25.08
N ILE A 13 -0.68 57.11 25.28
CA ILE A 13 -1.24 56.56 26.55
C ILE A 13 -2.61 57.25 26.85
N LEU A 14 -3.80 56.63 26.99
CA LEU A 14 -4.23 55.30 27.51
C LEU A 14 -5.76 55.06 27.25
N PHE A 15 -6.21 53.85 27.66
CA PHE A 15 -7.56 53.32 27.95
C PHE A 15 -8.13 52.33 26.90
N LEU A 16 -8.16 50.99 27.08
CA LEU A 16 -8.58 50.04 28.14
C LEU A 16 -9.95 49.41 27.78
N SER A 17 -9.94 48.16 27.32
CA SER A 17 -10.97 47.14 27.64
C SER A 17 -10.57 45.78 27.09
N ALA A 18 -10.46 44.80 27.98
CA ALA A 18 -10.27 43.40 27.65
C ALA A 18 -11.52 42.83 26.97
N LEU A 19 -11.35 42.12 25.86
CA LEU A 19 -12.25 41.07 25.42
C LEU A 19 -11.42 39.95 24.80
N GLY A 20 -11.68 38.72 25.26
CA GLY A 20 -10.97 37.52 24.87
C GLY A 20 -11.03 37.27 23.37
N ALA A 21 -9.95 36.68 22.86
CA ALA A 21 -9.92 36.09 21.53
C ALA A 21 -10.87 34.88 21.50
N TYR A 22 -12.12 35.11 21.08
CA TYR A 22 -12.94 34.06 20.48
C TYR A 22 -12.60 34.03 18.99
N SER A 23 -11.78 33.07 18.60
CA SER A 23 -11.68 32.66 17.19
C SER A 23 -13.05 32.13 16.77
N GLN A 24 -13.70 32.80 15.81
CA GLN A 24 -14.97 32.37 15.24
C GLN A 24 -14.79 31.02 14.53
N THR A 25 -15.35 29.98 15.11
CA THR A 25 -15.77 28.77 14.38
C THR A 25 -16.92 29.15 13.46
N SER A 26 -16.64 29.25 12.16
CA SER A 26 -17.66 29.29 11.13
C SER A 26 -18.21 27.88 10.91
N SER A 27 -19.37 27.58 11.49
CA SER A 27 -20.18 26.43 11.11
C SER A 27 -20.84 26.72 9.76
N SER A 28 -20.43 26.01 8.70
CA SER A 28 -21.29 25.79 7.55
C SER A 28 -21.95 24.41 7.70
N ASN A 29 -23.29 24.41 7.64
CA ASN A 29 -24.07 23.20 7.48
C ASN A 29 -23.56 22.42 6.27
N GLN A 30 -22.99 21.23 6.50
CA GLN A 30 -22.72 20.28 5.43
C GLN A 30 -23.83 19.24 5.42
N GLU A 31 -24.67 19.32 4.39
CA GLU A 31 -25.31 18.14 3.81
C GLU A 31 -24.18 17.19 3.34
N PRO A 32 -24.23 15.89 3.66
CA PRO A 32 -23.11 15.00 3.36
C PRO A 32 -22.99 14.84 1.83
N SER A 33 -21.90 15.37 1.27
CA SER A 33 -21.52 15.14 -0.12
C SER A 33 -21.21 13.66 -0.33
N ILE A 34 -22.18 12.93 -0.88
CA ILE A 34 -21.99 11.57 -1.40
C ILE A 34 -21.23 11.69 -2.72
N ASN A 35 -19.94 12.03 -2.67
CA ASN A 35 -19.00 11.94 -3.80
C ASN A 35 -17.60 12.27 -3.31
N GLN A 36 -16.98 11.35 -2.57
CA GLN A 36 -15.62 10.84 -2.85
C GLN A 36 -15.51 9.49 -2.14
N PRO A 37 -15.13 8.39 -2.82
CA PRO A 37 -14.70 7.21 -2.10
C PRO A 37 -13.47 7.63 -1.29
N VAL A 38 -13.59 7.62 0.04
CA VAL A 38 -12.44 7.65 0.94
C VAL A 38 -11.57 6.50 0.47
N SER A 39 -10.39 6.83 -0.07
CA SER A 39 -9.50 5.81 -0.58
C SER A 39 -9.13 4.89 0.57
N VAL A 40 -9.53 3.62 0.48
CA VAL A 40 -9.08 2.53 1.37
C VAL A 40 -7.53 2.43 1.36
N GLN A 41 -6.88 3.15 0.44
CA GLN A 41 -5.44 3.21 0.23
C GLN A 41 -4.70 4.24 1.09
N GLU A 42 -5.29 5.03 2.00
CA GLU A 42 -4.51 6.07 2.72
C GLU A 42 -4.18 5.77 4.18
N ASP A 43 -5.00 5.00 4.89
CA ASP A 43 -4.74 4.71 6.31
C ASP A 43 -3.79 3.50 6.48
N SER A 44 -2.57 3.79 6.94
CA SER A 44 -1.57 2.75 7.18
C SER A 44 -1.80 1.89 8.42
N GLN A 45 -2.78 2.24 9.27
CA GLN A 45 -3.19 1.44 10.43
C GLN A 45 -4.40 0.56 10.11
N ASN A 46 -5.08 0.78 8.99
CA ASN A 46 -6.18 -0.08 8.55
C ASN A 46 -5.64 -1.44 8.10
N GLN A 47 -5.85 -2.46 8.92
CA GLN A 47 -5.37 -3.83 8.66
C GLN A 47 -5.94 -4.45 7.38
N LEU A 48 -7.10 -3.99 6.92
CA LEU A 48 -7.71 -4.43 5.66
C LEU A 48 -7.09 -3.72 4.45
N GLY A 49 -6.38 -2.62 4.67
CA GLY A 49 -5.83 -1.77 3.64
C GLY A 49 -4.57 -2.36 2.97
N LEU A 50 -4.39 -1.98 1.70
CA LEU A 50 -3.21 -2.35 0.94
C LEU A 50 -1.91 -1.80 1.57
N ILE A 51 -1.93 -0.54 2.04
CA ILE A 51 -0.74 0.09 2.65
C ILE A 51 -0.25 -0.70 3.86
N TYR A 52 -1.16 -1.08 4.76
CA TYR A 52 -0.79 -1.86 5.95
C TYR A 52 -0.08 -3.15 5.53
N THR A 53 -0.65 -3.86 4.56
CA THR A 53 -0.09 -5.14 4.11
C THR A 53 1.25 -4.96 3.41
N VAL A 54 1.42 -3.93 2.57
CA VAL A 54 2.71 -3.61 1.92
C VAL A 54 3.79 -3.29 2.96
N LYS A 55 3.46 -2.56 4.05
CA LYS A 55 4.40 -2.34 5.16
C LYS A 55 4.83 -3.65 5.81
N LYS A 56 3.93 -4.63 5.93
CA LYS A 56 4.27 -5.97 6.42
C LYS A 56 5.18 -6.74 5.47
N LEU A 57 5.01 -6.59 4.16
CA LEU A 57 5.95 -7.15 3.18
C LEU A 57 7.34 -6.51 3.29
N ASP A 58 7.41 -5.20 3.55
CA ASP A 58 8.68 -4.50 3.76
C ASP A 58 9.38 -4.93 5.06
N GLU A 59 8.61 -5.15 6.13
CA GLU A 59 9.11 -5.71 7.40
C GLU A 59 9.69 -7.11 7.18
N ALA A 60 8.95 -8.00 6.51
CA ALA A 60 9.42 -9.33 6.18
C ALA A 60 10.66 -9.32 5.26
N ARG A 61 10.75 -8.37 4.33
CA ARG A 61 11.93 -8.23 3.46
C ARG A 61 13.20 -7.95 4.26
N LYS A 62 13.13 -7.07 5.26
CA LYS A 62 14.26 -6.79 6.16
C LYS A 62 14.67 -8.02 6.96
N LEU A 63 13.69 -8.76 7.47
CA LEU A 63 13.95 -10.02 8.18
C LEU A 63 14.64 -11.05 7.28
N ILE A 64 14.25 -11.16 6.01
CA ILE A 64 14.95 -12.02 5.02
C ILE A 64 16.40 -11.56 4.80
N GLU A 65 16.66 -10.25 4.74
CA GLU A 65 18.01 -9.70 4.58
C GLU A 65 18.89 -9.95 5.82
N GLU A 66 18.28 -10.16 6.99
CA GLU A 66 18.92 -10.50 8.26
C GLU A 66 18.96 -12.02 8.53
N ASP A 67 18.64 -12.86 7.53
CA ASP A 67 18.52 -14.32 7.64
C ASP A 67 17.49 -14.80 8.69
N ASN A 68 16.58 -13.92 9.14
CA ASN A 68 15.51 -14.24 10.08
C ASN A 68 14.29 -14.80 9.36
N TYR A 69 14.46 -15.98 8.79
CA TYR A 69 13.45 -16.61 7.93
C TYR A 69 12.18 -17.04 8.69
N ILE A 70 12.29 -17.44 9.96
CA ILE A 70 11.13 -17.92 10.74
C ILE A 70 10.12 -16.80 10.98
N GLU A 71 10.56 -15.62 11.42
CA GLU A 71 9.64 -14.50 11.63
C GLU A 71 9.16 -13.91 10.30
N ALA A 72 10.02 -13.91 9.27
CA ALA A 72 9.61 -13.52 7.92
C ALA A 72 8.48 -14.44 7.40
N GLU A 73 8.61 -15.77 7.54
CA GLU A 73 7.60 -16.75 7.12
C GLU A 73 6.25 -16.45 7.76
N LYS A 74 6.24 -16.22 9.08
CA LYS A 74 5.01 -15.92 9.83
C LYS A 74 4.30 -14.66 9.31
N ILE A 75 5.03 -13.56 9.12
CA ILE A 75 4.46 -12.31 8.59
C ILE A 75 3.95 -12.52 7.16
N LEU A 76 4.72 -13.24 6.34
CA LEU A 76 4.38 -13.45 4.93
C LEU A 76 3.20 -14.38 4.75
N LEU A 77 3.03 -15.41 5.58
CA LEU A 77 1.87 -16.30 5.52
C LEU A 77 0.56 -15.57 5.83
N ASP A 78 0.56 -14.72 6.87
CA ASP A 78 -0.60 -13.89 7.22
C ASP A 78 -0.95 -12.91 6.08
N ALA A 79 0.04 -12.13 5.63
CA ALA A 79 -0.14 -11.19 4.54
C ALA A 79 -0.60 -11.88 3.25
N LYS A 80 0.01 -13.02 2.90
CA LYS A 80 -0.34 -13.82 1.72
C LYS A 80 -1.81 -14.21 1.72
N ASN A 81 -2.30 -14.76 2.83
CA ASN A 81 -3.68 -15.23 2.92
C ASN A 81 -4.67 -14.07 2.75
N TRP A 82 -4.43 -12.96 3.45
CA TRP A 82 -5.25 -11.76 3.29
C TRP A 82 -5.23 -11.22 1.84
N LEU A 83 -4.06 -11.16 1.19
CA LEU A 83 -3.94 -10.65 -0.18
C LEU A 83 -4.63 -11.55 -1.20
N ILE A 84 -4.66 -12.87 -1.01
CA ILE A 84 -5.45 -13.79 -1.83
C ILE A 84 -6.93 -13.44 -1.71
N ASP A 85 -7.44 -13.40 -0.48
CA ASP A 85 -8.85 -13.15 -0.18
C ASP A 85 -9.29 -11.76 -0.67
N ALA A 86 -8.51 -10.72 -0.37
CA ALA A 86 -8.80 -9.35 -0.78
C ALA A 86 -8.82 -9.19 -2.31
N THR A 87 -7.90 -9.84 -3.02
CA THR A 87 -7.90 -9.85 -4.51
C THR A 87 -9.20 -10.44 -5.03
N GLU A 88 -9.63 -11.58 -4.48
CA GLU A 88 -10.86 -12.25 -4.88
C GLU A 88 -12.10 -11.43 -4.53
N PHE A 89 -12.16 -10.83 -3.34
CA PHE A 89 -13.29 -10.01 -2.90
C PHE A 89 -13.49 -8.79 -3.79
N HIS A 90 -12.42 -8.05 -4.09
CA HIS A 90 -12.48 -6.91 -5.00
C HIS A 90 -12.86 -7.33 -6.42
N TYR A 91 -12.37 -8.48 -6.90
CA TYR A 91 -12.78 -9.01 -8.20
C TYR A 91 -14.27 -9.38 -8.23
N ASN A 92 -14.79 -10.00 -7.16
CA ASN A 92 -16.20 -10.33 -7.05
C ASN A 92 -17.09 -9.08 -7.00
N LEU A 93 -16.67 -8.03 -6.29
CA LEU A 93 -17.37 -6.73 -6.28
C LEU A 93 -17.37 -6.09 -7.68
N PHE A 94 -16.25 -6.14 -8.39
CA PHE A 94 -16.18 -5.71 -9.79
C PHE A 94 -17.23 -6.44 -10.64
N GLN A 95 -17.32 -7.77 -10.55
CA GLN A 95 -18.28 -8.56 -11.32
C GLN A 95 -19.74 -8.21 -10.98
N ILE A 96 -20.03 -7.93 -9.70
CA ILE A 96 -21.36 -7.52 -9.25
C ILE A 96 -21.74 -6.14 -9.81
N PHE A 97 -20.85 -5.16 -9.71
CA PHE A 97 -21.13 -3.79 -10.18
C PHE A 97 -21.13 -3.66 -11.70
N ASN A 98 -20.29 -4.43 -12.40
CA ASN A 98 -20.23 -4.39 -13.87
C ASN A 98 -21.53 -4.87 -14.53
N LYS A 99 -22.33 -5.70 -13.85
CA LYS A 99 -23.67 -6.11 -14.32
C LYS A 99 -24.72 -4.99 -14.21
N GLN A 100 -24.46 -3.94 -13.43
CA GLN A 100 -25.38 -2.84 -13.17
C GLN A 100 -24.87 -1.58 -13.88
N GLN A 101 -25.51 -1.18 -14.99
CA GLN A 101 -25.06 -0.04 -15.81
C GLN A 101 -24.85 1.28 -15.01
N LYS A 102 -25.60 1.48 -13.92
CA LYS A 102 -25.47 2.66 -13.05
C LYS A 102 -24.20 2.68 -12.18
N ASN A 103 -23.48 1.56 -12.06
CA ASN A 103 -22.34 1.38 -11.15
C ASN A 103 -21.00 1.19 -11.87
N ILE A 104 -20.87 1.61 -13.13
CA ILE A 104 -19.64 1.42 -13.92
C ILE A 104 -18.39 2.04 -13.26
N ASN A 105 -18.54 3.17 -12.56
CA ASN A 105 -17.44 3.80 -11.84
C ASN A 105 -16.96 2.95 -10.66
N LEU A 106 -17.89 2.36 -9.89
CA LEU A 106 -17.56 1.43 -8.81
C LEU A 106 -16.89 0.18 -9.38
N ALA A 107 -17.41 -0.39 -10.47
CA ALA A 107 -16.78 -1.53 -11.13
C ALA A 107 -15.32 -1.24 -11.53
N LYS A 108 -15.03 -0.04 -12.06
CA LYS A 108 -13.66 0.38 -12.39
C LYS A 108 -12.75 0.47 -11.16
N ILE A 109 -13.26 1.02 -10.05
CA ILE A 109 -12.51 1.12 -8.78
C ILE A 109 -12.18 -0.27 -8.25
N GLU A 110 -13.18 -1.15 -8.16
CA GLU A 110 -12.97 -2.51 -7.63
C GLU A 110 -12.05 -3.35 -8.51
N LYS A 111 -12.08 -3.15 -9.82
CA LYS A 111 -11.12 -3.77 -10.74
C LYS A 111 -9.68 -3.27 -10.48
N ALA A 112 -9.51 -1.98 -10.20
CA ALA A 112 -8.20 -1.42 -9.86
C ALA A 112 -7.69 -2.00 -8.53
N HIS A 113 -8.53 -2.04 -7.50
CA HIS A 113 -8.18 -2.66 -6.22
C HIS A 113 -7.79 -4.14 -6.38
N ALA A 114 -8.58 -4.93 -7.13
CA ALA A 114 -8.23 -6.32 -7.39
C ALA A 114 -6.84 -6.46 -8.05
N SER A 115 -6.49 -5.53 -8.96
CA SER A 115 -5.15 -5.49 -9.56
C SER A 115 -4.08 -5.12 -8.55
N ASP A 116 -4.29 -4.11 -7.72
CA ASP A 116 -3.30 -3.62 -6.75
C ASP A 116 -3.03 -4.67 -5.66
N PHE A 117 -4.09 -5.29 -5.11
CA PHE A 117 -3.98 -6.41 -4.18
C PHE A 117 -3.35 -7.64 -4.83
N GLY A 118 -3.68 -7.95 -6.09
CA GLY A 118 -3.07 -9.04 -6.84
C GLY A 118 -1.56 -8.84 -7.05
N ASN A 119 -1.12 -7.60 -7.30
CA ASN A 119 0.30 -7.27 -7.40
C ASN A 119 1.03 -7.46 -6.06
N ALA A 120 0.44 -7.00 -4.96
CA ALA A 120 1.01 -7.20 -3.62
C ALA A 120 1.03 -8.69 -3.24
N ARG A 121 -0.01 -9.47 -3.60
CA ARG A 121 -0.06 -10.93 -3.41
C ARG A 121 1.15 -11.60 -4.06
N ASP A 122 1.45 -11.24 -5.29
CA ASP A 122 2.54 -11.86 -6.04
C ASP A 122 3.92 -11.45 -5.49
N GLN A 123 4.04 -10.24 -4.93
CA GLN A 123 5.22 -9.85 -4.14
C GLN A 123 5.35 -10.68 -2.85
N ALA A 124 4.25 -10.92 -2.14
CA ALA A 124 4.26 -11.77 -0.95
C ALA A 124 4.67 -13.21 -1.29
N PHE A 125 4.18 -13.76 -2.40
CA PHE A 125 4.59 -15.07 -2.91
C PHE A 125 6.10 -15.10 -3.18
N TYR A 126 6.66 -14.04 -3.77
CA TYR A 126 8.08 -14.00 -4.10
C TYR A 126 8.94 -13.93 -2.85
N LEU A 127 8.57 -13.10 -1.88
CA LEU A 127 9.26 -13.00 -0.60
C LEU A 127 9.17 -14.32 0.17
N LEU A 128 8.00 -14.97 0.21
CA LEU A 128 7.84 -16.26 0.88
C LEU A 128 8.64 -17.36 0.19
N ALA A 129 8.74 -17.34 -1.14
CA ALA A 129 9.62 -18.26 -1.87
C ALA A 129 11.09 -18.05 -1.50
N LYS A 130 11.56 -16.79 -1.39
CA LYS A 130 12.91 -16.49 -0.90
C LYS A 130 13.12 -17.01 0.53
N THR A 131 12.15 -16.82 1.42
CA THR A 131 12.20 -17.34 2.79
C THR A 131 12.36 -18.85 2.79
N TYR A 132 11.54 -19.56 2.02
CA TYR A 132 11.64 -21.01 1.88
C TYR A 132 12.98 -21.47 1.31
N ILE A 133 13.56 -20.73 0.35
CA ILE A 133 14.90 -21.04 -0.15
C ILE A 133 15.95 -20.89 0.95
N GLY A 134 15.88 -19.83 1.75
CA GLY A 134 16.76 -19.62 2.92
C GLY A 134 16.65 -20.74 3.95
N GLU A 135 15.46 -21.30 4.12
CA GLU A 135 15.19 -22.45 5.00
C GLU A 135 15.44 -23.82 4.35
N ASN A 136 15.94 -23.87 3.12
CA ASN A 136 16.15 -25.10 2.34
C ASN A 136 14.86 -25.89 2.04
N LYS A 137 13.69 -25.23 2.03
CA LYS A 137 12.35 -25.72 1.66
C LYS A 137 12.07 -25.49 0.16
N LEU A 138 12.91 -26.04 -0.71
CA LEU A 138 12.88 -25.70 -2.15
C LEU A 138 11.58 -26.09 -2.87
N LYS A 139 10.91 -27.18 -2.45
CA LYS A 139 9.68 -27.65 -3.12
C LYS A 139 8.53 -26.66 -2.93
N GLU A 140 8.44 -26.08 -1.74
CA GLU A 140 7.47 -25.08 -1.35
C GLU A 140 7.70 -23.77 -2.11
N ALA A 141 8.97 -23.39 -2.30
CA ALA A 141 9.35 -22.22 -3.10
C ALA A 141 8.92 -22.36 -4.58
N VAL A 142 9.12 -23.54 -5.18
CA VAL A 142 8.78 -23.79 -6.60
C VAL A 142 7.32 -23.49 -6.89
N GLY A 143 6.40 -23.95 -6.03
CA GLY A 143 4.97 -23.72 -6.21
C GLY A 143 4.62 -22.23 -6.27
N LEU A 144 5.16 -21.43 -5.36
CA LEU A 144 4.94 -19.98 -5.31
C LEU A 144 5.51 -19.27 -6.55
N LEU A 145 6.72 -19.64 -6.97
CA LEU A 145 7.38 -19.03 -8.12
C LEU A 145 6.63 -19.30 -9.44
N ILE A 146 6.07 -20.49 -9.61
CA ILE A 146 5.24 -20.82 -10.78
C ILE A 146 3.95 -20.01 -10.80
N GLU A 147 3.29 -19.83 -9.64
CA GLU A 147 2.09 -19.00 -9.58
C GLU A 147 2.36 -17.55 -9.96
N ILE A 148 3.51 -16.98 -9.56
CA ILE A 148 3.94 -15.63 -9.99
C ILE A 148 4.14 -15.56 -11.50
N VAL A 149 4.82 -16.55 -12.11
CA VAL A 149 5.05 -16.57 -13.56
C VAL A 149 3.72 -16.59 -14.32
N LYS A 150 2.72 -17.33 -13.81
CA LYS A 150 1.39 -17.40 -14.39
C LYS A 150 0.61 -16.10 -14.22
N SER A 151 0.61 -15.51 -13.03
CA SER A 151 -0.20 -14.32 -12.72
C SER A 151 0.37 -13.03 -13.30
N GLN A 152 1.70 -12.91 -13.38
CA GLN A 152 2.41 -11.69 -13.73
C GLN A 152 3.10 -11.79 -15.10
N ASN A 153 2.53 -12.54 -16.04
CA ASN A 153 3.13 -12.86 -17.33
C ASN A 153 3.68 -11.60 -18.05
N GLY A 154 4.98 -11.61 -18.36
CA GLY A 154 5.68 -10.53 -19.05
C GLY A 154 6.15 -9.38 -18.16
N SER A 155 5.87 -9.40 -16.86
CA SER A 155 6.37 -8.41 -15.91
C SER A 155 7.82 -8.69 -15.48
N ILE A 156 8.45 -7.67 -14.88
CA ILE A 156 9.75 -7.81 -14.20
C ILE A 156 9.70 -8.90 -13.13
N LEU A 157 8.61 -8.97 -12.36
CA LEU A 157 8.46 -9.93 -11.26
C LEU A 157 8.38 -11.38 -11.78
N SER A 158 7.70 -11.62 -12.90
CA SER A 158 7.69 -12.94 -13.54
C SER A 158 9.09 -13.36 -14.02
N GLY A 159 9.86 -12.41 -14.57
CA GLY A 159 11.25 -12.64 -14.96
C GLY A 159 12.14 -12.96 -13.75
N GLN A 160 11.97 -12.26 -12.63
CA GLN A 160 12.66 -12.54 -11.37
C GLN A 160 12.31 -13.94 -10.85
N ALA A 161 11.01 -14.28 -10.78
CA ALA A 161 10.56 -15.59 -10.31
C ALA A 161 11.13 -16.73 -11.18
N TYR A 162 11.10 -16.56 -12.51
CA TYR A 162 11.68 -17.55 -13.42
C TYR A 162 13.20 -17.66 -13.29
N LYS A 163 13.91 -16.54 -13.10
CA LYS A 163 15.35 -16.55 -12.81
C LYS A 163 15.65 -17.30 -11.51
N THR A 164 14.85 -17.09 -10.46
CA THR A 164 15.00 -17.82 -9.19
C THR A 164 14.79 -19.32 -9.36
N LEU A 165 13.81 -19.74 -10.17
CA LEU A 165 13.64 -21.16 -10.52
C LEU A 165 14.90 -21.75 -11.17
N GLN A 166 15.62 -20.98 -11.98
CA GLN A 166 16.90 -21.41 -12.57
C GLN A 166 18.03 -21.46 -11.54
N GLU A 167 18.10 -20.47 -10.64
CA GLU A 167 19.10 -20.39 -9.58
C GLU A 167 19.03 -21.59 -8.63
N ILE A 168 17.82 -22.06 -8.32
CA ILE A 168 17.60 -23.27 -7.51
C ILE A 168 17.63 -24.57 -8.32
N LYS A 169 18.02 -24.51 -9.60
CA LYS A 169 18.17 -25.65 -10.53
C LYS A 169 16.88 -26.42 -10.81
N PHE A 170 15.73 -25.75 -10.72
CA PHE A 170 14.44 -26.33 -11.13
C PHE A 170 14.21 -26.24 -12.65
N SER A 171 14.72 -25.18 -13.29
CA SER A 171 14.58 -24.96 -14.75
C SER A 171 15.90 -24.55 -15.37
N ASP A 172 16.06 -24.83 -16.67
CA ASP A 172 17.24 -24.46 -17.42
C ASP A 172 17.20 -22.99 -17.90
N LYS A 173 18.40 -22.47 -18.17
CA LYS A 173 18.57 -21.24 -18.95
C LYS A 173 18.41 -21.57 -20.44
N ALA A 174 17.60 -20.79 -21.15
CA ALA A 174 17.59 -20.86 -22.61
C ALA A 174 18.99 -20.50 -23.13
N LYS A 175 19.50 -21.27 -24.09
CA LYS A 175 20.79 -21.04 -24.72
C LYS A 175 20.71 -19.93 -25.76
#